data_AF-A0A0G3GGL4-F1
#
_entry.id   AF-A0A0G3GGL4-F1
#
_cell.length_a   1.000
_cell.length_b   1.000
_cell.length_c   1.000
_cell.angle_alpha   90.00
_cell.angle_beta   90.00
_cell.angle_gamma   90.00
#
_symmetry.space_group_name_H-M   'P 1'
#
loop_
_entity.id
_entity.type
_entity.pdbx_description
1 polymer ?
#
loop_
_entity_poly.entity_id
_entity_poly.type
_entity_poly.pdbx_seq_one_letter_code
_entity_poly.pdbx_strand_id
1 'polypeptide(L)'
;MRQGNATFRRAHPSWANACVGENGDPGYVEYSKGFSKAANILINAVLEDHSTHLTTDIFVYPICFNMRHSVELRLKGAISALQTLAALKQRVINFDFMGSHDINKIWTFFKTESENLDSRFQKTNNLLEPTILDIAEVDPSGQTFRYPFSTQSTKHLSEVALINFVVLNEKFSDLEKNLDELLKIYEWLEHEYNQSKPSALHRNQIFFLAKELPNRSTWNNENFAITKNSIRARYNLSSNALSKILNLIQDHYTLAPLIGLYKPLAGIDIPLLIDICDIWVEFNEDIKNSDSEPESTITYAELIREVLIQRDSAWSKLQHLVTPEVNAGLHALFYFAYDYAFTEYYESLYAGYLQEIRGEIDHGQQSIREQFMHVFDKTNFLHHLMQSLYALGHRITAEQIIAKHDIAHAFHWLDNARSGELFMPPDFAQYPTEILADNY
;
A
#
# COMPACT_ATOMS: atom_id res chain seq x y z
N MET A 1 6.34 29.55 22.11
CA MET A 1 5.13 30.35 22.43
C MET A 1 5.54 31.73 22.92
N ARG A 2 4.92 32.82 22.43
CA ARG A 2 4.97 34.11 23.14
C ARG A 2 4.34 33.90 24.51
N GLN A 3 5.15 33.89 25.58
CA GLN A 3 4.69 33.83 26.96
C GLN A 3 3.85 35.10 27.23
N GLY A 4 2.52 35.02 27.06
CA GLY A 4 1.64 36.18 27.24
C GLY A 4 0.24 36.11 26.62
N ASN A 5 -0.07 35.13 25.75
CA ASN A 5 -1.45 34.99 25.26
C ASN A 5 -2.33 34.30 26.31
N ALA A 6 -3.30 35.03 26.90
CA ALA A 6 -4.17 34.52 27.94
C ALA A 6 -5.26 33.55 27.42
N THR A 7 -5.62 33.67 26.14
CA THR A 7 -6.70 32.92 25.48
C THR A 7 -6.19 31.63 24.84
N PHE A 8 -5.18 31.72 23.97
CA PHE A 8 -4.62 30.57 23.24
C PHE A 8 -3.39 30.04 23.97
N ARG A 9 -3.63 29.28 25.06
CA ARG A 9 -2.58 28.70 25.92
C ARG A 9 -2.93 27.29 26.35
N ARG A 10 -1.91 26.51 26.72
CA ARG A 10 -2.12 25.23 27.42
C ARG A 10 -2.69 25.47 28.82
N ALA A 11 -3.56 24.56 29.25
CA ALA A 11 -4.14 24.56 30.60
C ALA A 11 -4.45 23.13 31.08
N HIS A 12 -4.83 23.00 32.36
CA HIS A 12 -5.51 21.79 32.82
C HIS A 12 -7.02 21.89 32.51
N PRO A 13 -7.68 20.76 32.20
CA PRO A 13 -7.11 19.41 32.14
C PRO A 13 -6.31 19.15 30.85
N SER A 14 -5.29 18.29 30.94
CA SER A 14 -4.36 18.08 29.82
C SER A 14 -5.02 17.46 28.58
N TRP A 15 -6.05 16.64 28.77
CA TRP A 15 -6.81 16.01 27.68
C TRP A 15 -7.56 17.00 26.79
N ALA A 16 -7.81 18.22 27.29
CA ALA A 16 -8.49 19.27 26.54
C ALA A 16 -7.52 20.19 25.77
N ASN A 17 -6.21 19.93 25.83
CA ASN A 17 -5.24 20.66 25.01
C ASN A 17 -5.10 20.03 23.63
N ALA A 18 -5.29 20.82 22.59
CA ALA A 18 -4.91 20.43 21.23
C ALA A 18 -3.40 20.62 21.01
N CYS A 19 -2.76 19.65 20.35
CA CYS A 19 -1.40 19.80 19.84
C CYS A 19 -1.45 20.51 18.49
N VAL A 20 -0.84 21.70 18.41
CA VAL A 20 -0.88 22.57 17.22
C VAL A 20 0.52 23.06 16.86
N GLY A 21 0.70 23.56 15.62
CA GLY A 21 2.01 23.97 15.11
C GLY A 21 2.98 22.78 15.07
N GLU A 22 4.28 23.04 15.29
CA GLU A 22 5.34 22.01 15.26
C GLU A 22 5.12 20.84 16.25
N ASN A 23 4.31 21.02 17.30
CA ASN A 23 4.04 19.96 18.27
C ASN A 23 3.05 18.91 17.76
N GLY A 24 2.14 19.30 16.85
CA GLY A 24 1.22 18.37 16.20
C GLY A 24 1.54 18.12 14.73
N ASP A 25 2.37 18.99 14.14
CA ASP A 25 2.76 19.06 12.73
C ASP A 25 1.66 18.70 11.71
N PRO A 26 0.45 19.29 11.82
CA PRO A 26 -0.67 18.90 10.95
C PRO A 26 -0.47 19.39 9.51
N GLY A 27 -0.72 18.51 8.54
CA GLY A 27 -0.73 18.81 7.12
C GLY A 27 -2.14 19.12 6.58
N TYR A 28 -2.28 19.13 5.26
CA TYR A 28 -3.56 19.38 4.59
C TYR A 28 -4.66 18.38 4.99
N VAL A 29 -4.28 17.11 5.22
CA VAL A 29 -5.22 16.03 5.57
C VAL A 29 -5.86 16.30 6.92
N GLU A 30 -5.08 16.61 7.96
CA GLU A 30 -5.58 16.84 9.32
C GLU A 30 -6.50 18.05 9.39
N TYR A 31 -6.10 19.18 8.76
CA TYR A 31 -6.96 20.37 8.70
C TYR A 31 -8.26 20.08 7.96
N SER A 32 -8.18 19.44 6.79
CA SER A 32 -9.36 19.16 6.00
C SER A 32 -10.34 18.23 6.71
N LYS A 33 -9.86 17.18 7.39
CA LYS A 33 -10.68 16.28 8.20
C LYS A 33 -11.35 17.02 9.36
N GLY A 34 -10.66 17.98 9.99
CA GLY A 34 -11.24 18.84 11.02
C GLY A 34 -12.44 19.64 10.52
N PHE A 35 -12.32 20.34 9.39
CA PHE A 35 -13.42 21.11 8.78
C PHE A 35 -14.57 20.20 8.34
N SER A 36 -14.24 19.07 7.72
CA SER A 36 -15.22 18.07 7.28
C SER A 36 -16.05 17.54 8.45
N LYS A 37 -15.37 17.12 9.52
CA LYS A 37 -16.00 16.61 10.74
C LYS A 37 -16.87 17.67 11.41
N ALA A 38 -16.44 18.93 11.42
CA ALA A 38 -17.25 20.03 11.93
C ALA A 38 -18.53 20.21 11.10
N ALA A 39 -18.45 20.19 9.76
CA ALA A 39 -19.63 20.25 8.90
C ALA A 39 -20.60 19.11 9.17
N ASN A 40 -20.10 17.87 9.28
CA ASN A 40 -20.92 16.68 9.52
C ASN A 40 -21.57 16.68 10.91
N ILE A 41 -20.88 17.15 11.95
CA ILE A 41 -21.48 17.28 13.28
C ILE A 41 -22.61 18.30 13.26
N LEU A 42 -22.39 19.45 12.60
CA LEU A 42 -23.39 20.51 12.52
C LEU A 42 -24.61 20.10 11.69
N ILE A 43 -24.41 19.41 10.56
CA ILE A 43 -25.52 18.97 9.71
C ILE A 43 -26.39 17.95 10.45
N ASN A 44 -25.78 16.99 11.15
CA ASN A 44 -26.51 16.00 11.95
C ASN A 44 -27.27 16.66 13.09
N ALA A 45 -26.64 17.59 13.82
CA ALA A 45 -27.31 18.29 14.92
C ALA A 45 -28.54 19.08 14.45
N VAL A 46 -28.46 19.75 13.30
CA VAL A 46 -29.61 20.47 12.71
C VAL A 46 -30.70 19.51 12.23
N LEU A 47 -30.31 18.39 11.61
CA LEU A 47 -31.26 17.38 11.14
C LEU A 47 -31.94 16.62 12.29
N GLU A 48 -31.30 16.47 13.45
CA GLU A 48 -31.85 15.76 14.62
C GLU A 48 -32.77 16.64 15.49
N ASP A 49 -32.43 17.92 15.68
CA ASP A 49 -33.12 18.81 16.62
C ASP A 49 -34.50 19.25 16.12
N HIS A 50 -34.63 19.53 14.82
CA HIS A 50 -35.86 20.06 14.18
C HIS A 50 -36.50 21.28 14.88
N SER A 51 -35.80 21.94 15.82
CA SER A 51 -36.32 23.04 16.61
C SER A 51 -35.88 24.39 16.04
N THR A 52 -36.38 25.48 16.64
CA THR A 52 -35.97 26.84 16.28
C THR A 52 -34.59 27.23 16.82
N HIS A 53 -33.93 26.37 17.60
CA HIS A 53 -32.60 26.65 18.16
C HIS A 53 -31.47 26.33 17.17
N LEU A 54 -31.59 25.22 16.44
CA LEU A 54 -30.63 24.81 15.40
C LEU A 54 -31.26 24.94 14.01
N THR A 55 -31.50 26.18 13.57
CA THR A 55 -32.16 26.42 12.27
C THR A 55 -31.22 26.22 11.09
N THR A 56 -31.75 25.64 10.01
CA THR A 56 -31.04 25.52 8.72
C THR A 56 -30.55 26.88 8.22
N ASP A 57 -31.33 27.94 8.41
CA ASP A 57 -31.07 29.27 7.87
C ASP A 57 -29.84 29.94 8.46
N ILE A 58 -29.50 29.62 9.72
CA ILE A 58 -28.29 30.14 10.37
C ILE A 58 -27.09 29.23 10.10
N PHE A 59 -27.30 27.92 10.18
CA PHE A 59 -26.21 26.94 10.08
C PHE A 59 -25.75 26.64 8.66
N VAL A 60 -26.53 26.99 7.63
CA VAL A 60 -26.15 26.75 6.22
C VAL A 60 -24.82 27.40 5.86
N TYR A 61 -24.57 28.62 6.35
CA TYR A 61 -23.35 29.37 6.05
C TYR A 61 -22.08 28.71 6.62
N PRO A 62 -21.96 28.45 7.95
CA PRO A 62 -20.79 27.78 8.49
C PRO A 62 -20.62 26.34 8.00
N ILE A 63 -21.72 25.59 7.77
CA ILE A 63 -21.66 24.22 7.22
C ILE A 63 -21.04 24.25 5.82
N CYS A 64 -21.61 25.01 4.90
CA CYS A 64 -21.13 25.06 3.52
C CYS A 64 -19.71 25.64 3.43
N PHE A 65 -19.36 26.62 4.27
CA PHE A 65 -17.98 27.12 4.36
C PHE A 65 -17.00 26.03 4.78
N ASN A 66 -17.32 25.26 5.82
CA ASN A 66 -16.48 24.18 6.30
C ASN A 66 -16.32 23.07 5.25
N MET A 67 -17.41 22.67 4.59
CA MET A 67 -17.38 21.69 3.49
C MET A 67 -16.47 22.16 2.36
N ARG A 68 -16.69 23.36 1.84
CA ARG A 68 -15.91 23.93 0.75
C ARG A 68 -14.43 24.07 1.12
N HIS A 69 -14.12 24.52 2.34
CA HIS A 69 -12.73 24.68 2.77
C HIS A 69 -12.03 23.33 2.98
N SER A 70 -12.74 22.32 3.48
CA SER A 70 -12.24 20.95 3.52
C SER A 70 -11.83 20.45 2.12
N VAL A 71 -12.68 20.66 1.11
CA VAL A 71 -12.41 20.28 -0.28
C VAL A 71 -11.19 21.04 -0.83
N GLU A 72 -11.09 22.36 -0.63
CA GLU A 72 -9.90 23.13 -1.06
C GLU A 72 -8.60 22.51 -0.51
N LEU A 73 -8.57 22.22 0.79
CA LEU A 73 -7.39 21.69 1.45
C LEU A 73 -7.06 20.27 0.97
N ARG A 74 -8.06 19.40 0.79
CA ARG A 74 -7.86 18.06 0.23
C ARG A 74 -7.29 18.12 -1.18
N LEU A 75 -7.80 19.01 -2.04
CA LEU A 75 -7.29 19.18 -3.40
C LEU A 75 -5.86 19.74 -3.41
N LYS A 76 -5.53 20.69 -2.54
CA LYS A 76 -4.14 21.18 -2.38
C LYS A 76 -3.21 20.07 -1.88
N GLY A 77 -3.65 19.28 -0.89
CA GLY A 77 -2.93 18.10 -0.44
C GLY A 77 -2.70 17.10 -1.57
N ALA A 78 -3.72 16.83 -2.38
CA ALA A 78 -3.65 15.92 -3.52
C ALA A 78 -2.67 16.41 -4.60
N ILE A 79 -2.64 17.73 -4.88
CA ILE A 79 -1.62 18.31 -5.78
C ILE A 79 -0.21 18.16 -5.19
N SER A 80 -0.03 18.38 -3.88
CA SER A 80 1.27 18.18 -3.23
C SER A 80 1.75 16.73 -3.35
N ALA A 81 0.86 15.76 -3.11
CA ALA A 81 1.17 14.34 -3.29
C ALA A 81 1.47 14.01 -4.77
N LEU A 82 0.73 14.61 -5.70
CA LEU A 82 0.96 14.45 -7.14
C LEU A 82 2.33 14.99 -7.58
N GLN A 83 2.81 16.09 -6.98
CA GLN A 83 4.17 16.60 -7.22
C GLN A 83 5.23 15.58 -6.80
N THR A 84 5.06 14.92 -5.65
CA THR A 84 5.94 13.82 -5.21
C THR A 84 5.92 12.66 -6.21
N LEU A 85 4.75 12.20 -6.63
CA LEU A 85 4.64 11.12 -7.62
C LEU A 85 5.28 11.50 -8.96
N ALA A 86 5.10 12.74 -9.40
CA ALA A 86 5.71 13.24 -10.63
C ALA A 86 7.24 13.25 -10.53
N ALA A 87 7.80 13.64 -9.38
CA ALA A 87 9.24 13.63 -9.14
C ALA A 87 9.82 12.21 -9.22
N LEU A 88 9.11 11.19 -8.69
CA LEU A 88 9.50 9.77 -8.83
C LEU A 88 9.53 9.32 -10.30
N LYS A 89 8.74 9.96 -11.17
CA LYS A 89 8.74 9.77 -12.63
C LYS A 89 9.63 10.76 -13.39
N GLN A 90 10.50 11.49 -12.69
CA GLN A 90 11.40 12.51 -13.27
C GLN A 90 10.66 13.62 -14.03
N ARG A 91 9.41 13.90 -13.64
CA ARG A 91 8.59 15.01 -14.13
C ARG A 91 8.48 16.07 -13.04
N VAL A 92 8.46 17.35 -13.45
CA VAL A 92 8.20 18.47 -12.55
C VAL A 92 6.83 19.04 -12.85
N ILE A 93 6.02 19.19 -11.81
CA ILE A 93 4.68 19.79 -11.85
C ILE A 93 4.69 20.95 -10.86
N ASN A 94 4.27 22.13 -11.30
CA ASN A 94 4.29 23.34 -10.48
C ASN A 94 2.88 23.91 -10.35
N PHE A 95 2.48 24.19 -9.11
CA PHE A 95 1.18 24.79 -8.80
C PHE A 95 1.35 25.96 -7.83
N ASP A 96 0.63 27.06 -8.06
CA ASP A 96 0.61 28.19 -7.14
C ASP A 96 -0.43 27.97 -6.03
N PHE A 97 0.01 27.42 -4.91
CA PHE A 97 -0.82 27.17 -3.73
C PHE A 97 -1.32 28.44 -3.03
N MET A 98 -0.57 29.55 -3.13
CA MET A 98 -0.83 30.78 -2.38
C MET A 98 -1.84 31.68 -3.09
N GLY A 99 -1.78 31.77 -4.42
CA GLY A 99 -2.72 32.55 -5.23
C GLY A 99 -4.00 31.80 -5.61
N SER A 100 -3.97 30.46 -5.61
CA SER A 100 -5.08 29.65 -6.11
C SER A 100 -6.01 29.22 -4.97
N HIS A 101 -7.07 30.00 -4.75
CA HIS A 101 -8.21 29.61 -3.90
C HIS A 101 -9.42 29.17 -4.73
N ASP A 102 -9.37 29.34 -6.04
CA ASP A 102 -10.44 28.98 -6.97
C ASP A 102 -10.55 27.46 -7.11
N ILE A 103 -11.62 26.87 -6.56
CA ILE A 103 -11.83 25.40 -6.56
C ILE A 103 -11.78 24.83 -7.97
N ASN A 104 -12.38 25.51 -8.96
CA ASN A 104 -12.41 25.02 -10.34
C ASN A 104 -10.99 24.97 -10.94
N LYS A 105 -10.17 26.00 -10.68
CA LYS A 105 -8.77 26.02 -11.16
C LYS A 105 -7.93 24.94 -10.48
N ILE A 106 -8.08 24.77 -9.17
CA ILE A 106 -7.38 23.71 -8.42
C ILE A 106 -7.77 22.34 -8.98
N TRP A 107 -9.07 22.08 -9.14
CA TRP A 107 -9.59 20.82 -9.68
C TRP A 107 -9.13 20.55 -11.11
N THR A 108 -9.28 21.52 -12.01
CA THR A 108 -8.90 21.37 -13.42
C THR A 108 -7.42 21.04 -13.57
N PHE A 109 -6.56 21.74 -12.81
CA PHE A 109 -5.14 21.44 -12.78
C PHE A 109 -4.88 20.01 -12.29
N PHE A 110 -5.45 19.68 -11.13
CA PHE A 110 -5.31 18.38 -10.51
C PHE A 110 -5.72 17.24 -11.45
N LYS A 111 -6.94 17.29 -12.01
CA LYS A 111 -7.49 16.27 -12.89
C LYS A 111 -6.60 16.07 -14.12
N THR A 112 -6.23 17.17 -14.78
CA THR A 112 -5.38 17.13 -15.98
C THR A 112 -4.02 16.49 -15.69
N GLU A 113 -3.34 16.96 -14.64
CA GLU A 113 -1.99 16.51 -14.33
C GLU A 113 -1.97 15.08 -13.79
N SER A 114 -2.96 14.69 -12.99
CA SER A 114 -3.07 13.33 -12.43
C SER A 114 -3.34 12.28 -13.51
N GLU A 115 -4.29 12.52 -14.41
CA GLU A 115 -4.61 11.59 -15.50
C GLU A 115 -3.49 11.47 -16.54
N ASN A 116 -2.76 12.56 -16.77
CA ASN A 116 -1.56 12.54 -17.60
C ASN A 116 -0.38 11.79 -16.94
N LEU A 117 -0.34 11.74 -15.60
CA LEU A 117 0.71 11.04 -14.87
C LEU A 117 0.42 9.55 -14.75
N ASP A 118 -0.82 9.17 -14.41
CA ASP A 118 -1.26 7.78 -14.33
C ASP A 118 -2.76 7.65 -14.62
N SER A 119 -3.11 6.78 -15.57
CA SER A 119 -4.50 6.56 -15.97
C SER A 119 -5.42 6.08 -14.83
N ARG A 120 -4.86 5.52 -13.75
CA ARG A 120 -5.65 5.01 -12.62
C ARG A 120 -6.43 6.10 -11.89
N PHE A 121 -6.03 7.36 -11.99
CA PHE A 121 -6.77 8.49 -11.42
C PHE A 121 -8.13 8.74 -12.10
N GLN A 122 -8.31 8.36 -13.37
CA GLN A 122 -9.50 8.70 -14.16
C GLN A 122 -10.81 8.24 -13.50
N LYS A 123 -10.86 7.01 -12.99
CA LYS A 123 -12.06 6.46 -12.35
C LYS A 123 -12.48 7.30 -11.14
N THR A 124 -11.54 7.57 -10.24
CA THR A 124 -11.80 8.35 -9.02
C THR A 124 -12.10 9.81 -9.36
N ASN A 125 -11.40 10.39 -10.35
CA ASN A 125 -11.66 11.74 -10.79
C ASN A 125 -13.08 11.92 -11.32
N ASN A 126 -13.59 10.96 -12.10
CA ASN A 126 -14.96 10.99 -12.61
C ASN A 126 -16.02 10.90 -11.50
N LEU A 127 -15.71 10.24 -10.37
CA LEU A 127 -16.60 10.19 -9.20
C LEU A 127 -16.58 11.48 -8.38
N LEU A 128 -15.43 12.16 -8.34
CA LEU A 128 -15.24 13.41 -7.61
C LEU A 128 -15.79 14.63 -8.34
N GLU A 129 -15.64 14.66 -9.66
CA GLU A 129 -15.87 15.84 -10.49
C GLU A 129 -17.25 16.49 -10.30
N PRO A 130 -18.38 15.75 -10.30
CA PRO A 130 -19.69 16.40 -10.24
C PRO A 130 -19.86 17.26 -9.00
N THR A 131 -19.60 16.71 -7.81
CA THR A 131 -19.78 17.44 -6.55
C THR A 131 -18.74 18.57 -6.38
N ILE A 132 -17.52 18.39 -6.90
CA ILE A 132 -16.51 19.46 -6.87
C ILE A 132 -16.92 20.64 -7.75
N LEU A 133 -17.47 20.36 -8.93
CA LEU A 133 -17.96 21.41 -9.84
C LEU A 133 -19.19 22.12 -9.27
N ASP A 134 -20.12 21.40 -8.62
CA ASP A 134 -21.24 22.01 -7.90
C ASP A 134 -20.76 23.01 -6.82
N ILE A 135 -19.74 22.62 -6.04
CA ILE A 135 -19.13 23.51 -5.03
C ILE A 135 -18.44 24.69 -5.69
N ALA A 136 -17.73 24.46 -6.79
CA ALA A 136 -16.99 25.51 -7.50
C ALA A 136 -17.91 26.53 -8.18
N GLU A 137 -19.10 26.11 -8.64
CA GLU A 137 -20.13 26.99 -9.19
C GLU A 137 -20.68 27.93 -8.11
N VAL A 138 -21.00 27.40 -6.92
CA VAL A 138 -21.63 28.18 -5.84
C VAL A 138 -20.62 29.04 -5.08
N ASP A 139 -19.44 28.50 -4.76
CA ASP A 139 -18.41 29.21 -4.00
C ASP A 139 -16.98 28.96 -4.51
N PRO A 140 -16.62 29.54 -5.66
CA PRO A 140 -15.30 29.35 -6.25
C PRO A 140 -14.19 29.86 -5.33
N SER A 141 -14.39 31.03 -4.71
CA SER A 141 -13.35 31.77 -3.95
C SER A 141 -13.40 31.58 -2.43
N GLY A 142 -14.39 30.87 -1.92
CA GLY A 142 -14.64 30.68 -0.49
C GLY A 142 -15.33 31.86 0.17
N GLN A 143 -15.78 32.86 -0.58
CA GLN A 143 -16.34 34.09 -0.04
C GLN A 143 -17.87 34.00 0.11
N THR A 144 -18.54 33.21 -0.74
CA THR A 144 -20.00 33.16 -0.86
C THR A 144 -20.68 32.84 0.48
N PHE A 145 -20.16 31.89 1.24
CA PHE A 145 -20.74 31.48 2.53
C PHE A 145 -20.19 32.24 3.73
N ARG A 146 -19.21 33.13 3.55
CA ARG A 146 -18.63 33.96 4.63
C ARG A 146 -19.26 35.34 4.72
N TYR A 147 -19.58 35.93 3.57
CA TYR A 147 -20.03 37.31 3.49
C TYR A 147 -21.35 37.40 2.72
N PRO A 148 -22.32 38.22 3.15
CA PRO A 148 -23.57 38.41 2.42
C PRO A 148 -23.40 39.08 1.04
N PHE A 149 -22.32 39.85 0.86
CA PHE A 149 -22.02 40.60 -0.36
C PHE A 149 -20.58 40.40 -0.81
N SER A 150 -20.36 40.45 -2.12
CA SER A 150 -19.04 40.42 -2.72
C SER A 150 -18.28 41.74 -2.48
N THR A 151 -16.99 41.77 -2.86
CA THR A 151 -16.20 43.01 -2.83
C THR A 151 -16.70 44.06 -3.82
N GLN A 152 -17.53 43.68 -4.79
CA GLN A 152 -18.25 44.57 -5.71
C GLN A 152 -19.69 44.85 -5.24
N SER A 153 -20.01 44.62 -3.96
CA SER A 153 -21.32 44.88 -3.34
C SER A 153 -22.49 44.12 -4.00
N THR A 154 -22.22 43.00 -4.67
CA THR A 154 -23.26 42.13 -5.25
C THR A 154 -23.66 41.09 -4.20
N LYS A 155 -24.97 40.89 -3.99
CA LYS A 155 -25.47 39.92 -3.00
C LYS A 155 -25.12 38.50 -3.45
N HIS A 156 -24.55 37.69 -2.55
CA HIS A 156 -24.27 36.29 -2.80
C HIS A 156 -25.55 35.42 -2.81
N LEU A 157 -25.48 34.26 -3.46
CA LEU A 157 -26.56 33.24 -3.51
C LEU A 157 -27.90 33.76 -4.07
N SER A 158 -27.91 34.78 -4.92
CA SER A 158 -29.16 35.31 -5.51
C SER A 158 -29.89 34.30 -6.40
N GLU A 159 -29.17 33.32 -6.96
CA GLU A 159 -29.71 32.27 -7.83
C GLU A 159 -29.90 30.92 -7.11
N VAL A 160 -29.39 30.78 -5.88
CA VAL A 160 -29.53 29.58 -5.04
C VAL A 160 -30.38 29.93 -3.82
N ALA A 161 -31.69 29.81 -3.96
CA ALA A 161 -32.63 30.25 -2.94
C ALA A 161 -32.77 29.28 -1.75
N LEU A 162 -32.53 27.99 -1.95
CA LEU A 162 -32.74 26.94 -0.95
C LEU A 162 -31.62 25.91 -1.03
N ILE A 163 -31.14 25.46 0.13
CA ILE A 163 -30.15 24.39 0.25
C ILE A 163 -30.71 23.34 1.22
N ASN A 164 -30.84 22.10 0.75
CA ASN A 164 -31.38 21.01 1.54
C ASN A 164 -30.26 20.24 2.26
N PHE A 165 -30.36 20.11 3.57
CA PHE A 165 -29.31 19.50 4.39
C PHE A 165 -29.22 17.97 4.22
N VAL A 166 -30.31 17.29 3.87
CA VAL A 166 -30.27 15.85 3.57
C VAL A 166 -29.46 15.62 2.31
N VAL A 167 -29.73 16.39 1.24
CA VAL A 167 -28.98 16.31 -0.02
C VAL A 167 -27.51 16.69 0.18
N LEU A 168 -27.24 17.76 0.92
CA LEU A 168 -25.86 18.15 1.25
C LEU A 168 -25.12 17.03 1.98
N ASN A 169 -25.75 16.42 2.99
CA ASN A 169 -25.13 15.37 3.79
C ASN A 169 -24.76 14.15 2.94
N GLU A 170 -25.69 13.70 2.09
CA GLU A 170 -25.47 12.58 1.17
C GLU A 170 -24.33 12.87 0.19
N LYS A 171 -24.40 14.01 -0.52
CA LYS A 171 -23.39 14.40 -1.51
C LYS A 171 -22.01 14.62 -0.91
N PHE A 172 -21.94 15.23 0.26
CA PHE A 172 -20.67 15.49 0.92
C PHE A 172 -20.05 14.20 1.49
N SER A 173 -20.87 13.31 2.06
CA SER A 173 -20.39 11.99 2.53
C SER A 173 -19.80 11.16 1.39
N ASP A 174 -20.47 11.14 0.23
CA ASP A 174 -19.94 10.46 -0.97
C ASP A 174 -18.63 11.11 -1.46
N LEU A 175 -18.56 12.44 -1.46
CA LEU A 175 -17.34 13.18 -1.83
C LEU A 175 -16.18 12.84 -0.90
N GLU A 176 -16.40 12.82 0.42
CA GLU A 176 -15.38 12.46 1.40
C GLU A 176 -14.84 11.06 1.18
N LYS A 177 -15.73 10.08 0.97
CA LYS A 177 -15.34 8.70 0.68
C LYS A 177 -14.46 8.61 -0.56
N ASN A 178 -14.82 9.32 -1.63
CA ASN A 178 -14.04 9.32 -2.87
C ASN A 178 -12.70 10.07 -2.71
N LEU A 179 -12.64 11.13 -1.89
CA LEU A 179 -11.38 11.83 -1.59
C LEU A 179 -10.46 10.99 -0.69
N ASP A 180 -11.02 10.17 0.20
CA ASP A 180 -10.25 9.19 0.98
C ASP A 180 -9.72 8.05 0.08
N GLU A 181 -10.50 7.60 -0.89
CA GLU A 181 -10.05 6.61 -1.88
C GLU A 181 -8.92 7.17 -2.75
N LEU A 182 -9.01 8.45 -3.12
CA LEU A 182 -7.96 9.15 -3.82
C LEU A 182 -6.63 9.16 -3.03
N LEU A 183 -6.68 9.34 -1.70
CA LEU A 183 -5.50 9.26 -0.85
C LEU A 183 -4.84 7.87 -0.91
N LYS A 184 -5.63 6.79 -0.87
CA LYS A 184 -5.11 5.43 -0.99
C LYS A 184 -4.41 5.19 -2.33
N ILE A 185 -4.93 5.77 -3.42
CA ILE A 185 -4.27 5.71 -4.73
C ILE A 185 -2.88 6.37 -4.65
N TYR A 186 -2.76 7.54 -4.01
CA TYR A 186 -1.46 8.20 -3.83
C TYR A 186 -0.46 7.34 -3.08
N GLU A 187 -0.85 6.84 -1.91
CA GLU A 187 0.00 6.00 -1.06
C GLU A 187 0.47 4.74 -1.79
N TRP A 188 -0.44 4.09 -2.53
CA TRP A 188 -0.13 2.92 -3.34
C TRP A 188 0.85 3.25 -4.48
N LEU A 189 0.58 4.32 -5.24
CA LEU A 189 1.44 4.72 -6.35
C LEU A 189 2.82 5.16 -5.90
N GLU A 190 2.91 5.83 -4.75
CA GLU A 190 4.19 6.23 -4.16
C GLU A 190 5.02 4.98 -3.83
N HIS A 191 4.42 3.99 -3.17
CA HIS A 191 5.09 2.74 -2.90
C HIS A 191 5.48 2.03 -4.22
N GLU A 192 4.54 1.87 -5.14
CA GLU A 192 4.77 1.20 -6.42
C GLU A 192 5.92 1.85 -7.22
N TYR A 193 5.96 3.17 -7.29
CA TYR A 193 6.97 3.90 -8.07
C TYR A 193 8.36 3.85 -7.46
N ASN A 194 8.46 3.72 -6.14
CA ASN A 194 9.74 3.52 -5.45
C ASN A 194 10.33 2.12 -5.67
N GLN A 195 9.48 1.09 -5.78
CA GLN A 195 9.94 -0.30 -5.96
C GLN A 195 10.14 -0.69 -7.43
N SER A 196 9.38 -0.09 -8.35
CA SER A 196 9.32 -0.53 -9.75
C SER A 196 10.43 0.06 -10.61
N LYS A 197 11.00 -0.78 -11.49
CA LYS A 197 11.92 -0.31 -12.55
C LYS A 197 11.15 0.58 -13.55
N PRO A 198 11.73 1.72 -14.02
CA PRO A 198 11.10 2.55 -15.04
C PRO A 198 10.78 1.77 -16.32
N SER A 199 9.55 1.95 -16.80
CA SER A 199 9.02 1.26 -17.98
C SER A 199 8.12 2.19 -18.80
N ALA A 200 7.93 1.85 -20.08
CA ALA A 200 7.00 2.55 -20.96
C ALA A 200 5.52 2.26 -20.63
N LEU A 201 5.25 1.23 -19.83
CA LEU A 201 3.92 0.89 -19.32
C LEU A 201 3.90 1.02 -17.79
N HIS A 202 2.72 1.35 -17.25
CA HIS A 202 2.45 1.26 -15.82
C HIS A 202 2.49 -0.20 -15.35
N ARG A 203 2.82 -0.44 -14.08
CA ARG A 203 3.02 -1.80 -13.56
C ARG A 203 1.79 -2.69 -13.76
N ASN A 204 0.60 -2.19 -13.46
CA ASN A 204 -0.66 -2.91 -13.69
C ASN A 204 -0.87 -3.31 -15.16
N GLN A 205 -0.49 -2.46 -16.11
CA GLN A 205 -0.56 -2.78 -17.55
C GLN A 205 0.42 -3.88 -17.95
N ILE A 206 1.60 -3.94 -17.31
CA ILE A 206 2.55 -5.04 -17.51
C ILE A 206 1.96 -6.36 -17.00
N PHE A 207 1.21 -6.35 -15.89
CA PHE A 207 0.50 -7.53 -15.38
C PHE A 207 -0.58 -8.02 -16.35
N PHE A 208 -1.39 -7.11 -16.91
CA PHE A 208 -2.33 -7.47 -17.98
C PHE A 208 -1.62 -8.07 -19.19
N LEU A 209 -0.54 -7.44 -19.64
CA LEU A 209 0.24 -7.94 -20.77
C LEU A 209 0.81 -9.34 -20.49
N ALA A 210 1.36 -9.58 -19.30
CA ALA A 210 1.93 -10.87 -18.94
C ALA A 210 0.90 -12.01 -19.01
N LYS A 211 -0.34 -11.76 -18.58
CA LYS A 211 -1.44 -12.75 -18.68
C LYS A 211 -1.82 -13.08 -20.13
N GLU A 212 -1.64 -12.15 -21.06
CA GLU A 212 -1.96 -12.36 -22.47
C GLU A 212 -0.84 -13.05 -23.26
N LEU A 213 0.38 -13.11 -22.71
CA LEU A 213 1.51 -13.70 -23.40
C LEU A 213 1.40 -15.23 -23.44
N PRO A 214 1.73 -15.86 -24.58
CA PRO A 214 1.82 -17.31 -24.63
C PRO A 214 3.04 -17.78 -23.82
N ASN A 215 3.03 -19.06 -23.45
CA ASN A 215 4.16 -19.70 -22.78
C ASN A 215 5.48 -19.39 -23.50
N ARG A 216 6.51 -19.08 -22.72
CA ARG A 216 7.82 -18.64 -23.20
C ARG A 216 8.50 -19.62 -24.16
N SER A 217 8.20 -20.91 -24.05
CA SER A 217 8.70 -21.95 -24.94
C SER A 217 8.25 -21.77 -26.39
N THR A 218 7.12 -21.09 -26.64
CA THR A 218 6.54 -20.94 -27.98
C THR A 218 7.00 -19.68 -28.70
N TRP A 219 7.88 -18.85 -28.11
CA TRP A 219 8.23 -17.53 -28.64
C TRP A 219 9.10 -17.56 -29.90
N ASN A 220 9.61 -18.73 -30.29
CA ASN A 220 10.46 -18.89 -31.47
C ASN A 220 9.65 -19.08 -32.77
N ASN A 221 8.31 -19.12 -32.71
CA ASN A 221 7.46 -19.32 -33.87
C ASN A 221 7.02 -17.99 -34.53
N GLU A 222 6.57 -18.06 -35.79
CA GLU A 222 6.07 -16.89 -36.54
C GLU A 222 4.83 -16.27 -35.87
N ASN A 223 4.02 -17.08 -35.17
CA ASN A 223 2.84 -16.61 -34.45
C ASN A 223 3.19 -15.59 -33.37
N PHE A 224 4.32 -15.74 -32.68
CA PHE A 224 4.74 -14.76 -31.67
C PHE A 224 5.15 -13.42 -32.27
N ALA A 225 5.67 -13.40 -33.51
CA ALA A 225 5.95 -12.14 -34.21
C ALA A 225 4.66 -11.34 -34.46
N ILE A 226 3.56 -12.03 -34.79
CA ILE A 226 2.22 -11.43 -34.93
C ILE A 226 1.75 -10.86 -33.58
N THR A 227 1.87 -11.64 -32.50
CA THR A 227 1.54 -11.20 -31.13
C THR A 227 2.31 -9.93 -30.75
N LYS A 228 3.64 -9.88 -30.98
CA LYS A 228 4.46 -8.69 -30.72
C LYS A 228 3.96 -7.46 -31.47
N ASN A 229 3.60 -7.61 -32.75
CA ASN A 229 3.10 -6.49 -33.55
C ASN A 229 1.74 -6.00 -33.05
N SER A 230 0.86 -6.91 -32.65
CA SER A 230 -0.44 -6.55 -32.03
C SER A 230 -0.26 -5.77 -30.72
N ILE A 231 0.61 -6.25 -29.83
CA ILE A 231 0.91 -5.59 -28.54
C ILE A 231 1.48 -4.19 -28.80
N ARG A 232 2.43 -4.06 -29.73
CA ARG A 232 3.02 -2.76 -30.08
C ARG A 232 2.00 -1.76 -30.58
N ALA A 233 1.08 -2.20 -31.43
CA ALA A 233 0.01 -1.33 -31.94
C ALA A 233 -0.93 -0.89 -30.81
N ARG A 234 -1.35 -1.81 -29.94
CA ARG A 234 -2.29 -1.52 -28.85
C ARG A 234 -1.73 -0.51 -27.84
N TYR A 235 -0.47 -0.69 -27.44
CA TYR A 235 0.17 0.12 -26.41
C TYR A 235 1.06 1.24 -26.97
N ASN A 236 1.07 1.44 -28.29
CA ASN A 236 1.93 2.40 -28.98
C ASN A 236 3.42 2.26 -28.62
N LEU A 237 3.93 1.02 -28.61
CA LEU A 237 5.30 0.70 -28.18
C LEU A 237 6.28 0.56 -29.36
N SER A 238 7.49 1.08 -29.17
CA SER A 238 8.64 0.72 -30.01
C SER A 238 9.04 -0.75 -29.79
N SER A 239 9.72 -1.36 -30.75
CA SER A 239 10.24 -2.73 -30.61
C SER A 239 11.19 -2.86 -29.42
N ASN A 240 12.03 -1.84 -29.17
CA ASN A 240 12.95 -1.83 -28.03
C ASN A 240 12.20 -1.75 -26.69
N ALA A 241 11.18 -0.89 -26.61
CA ALA A 241 10.37 -0.77 -25.39
C ALA A 241 9.67 -2.09 -25.07
N LEU A 242 9.06 -2.76 -26.06
CA LEU A 242 8.46 -4.07 -25.87
C LEU A 242 9.49 -5.10 -25.41
N SER A 243 10.67 -5.18 -26.04
CA SER A 243 11.72 -6.12 -25.61
C SER A 243 12.14 -5.93 -24.16
N LYS A 244 12.26 -4.67 -23.70
CA LYS A 244 12.56 -4.37 -22.29
C LYS A 244 11.47 -4.87 -21.35
N ILE A 245 10.19 -4.67 -21.71
CA ILE A 245 9.05 -5.16 -20.94
C ILE A 245 9.03 -6.70 -20.89
N LEU A 246 9.26 -7.37 -22.02
CA LEU A 246 9.32 -8.83 -22.07
C LEU A 246 10.47 -9.38 -21.21
N ASN A 247 11.62 -8.71 -21.18
CA ASN A 247 12.73 -9.08 -20.30
C ASN A 247 12.39 -8.87 -18.83
N LEU A 248 11.71 -7.76 -18.50
CA LEU A 248 11.22 -7.51 -17.14
C LEU A 248 10.26 -8.63 -16.69
N ILE A 249 9.30 -9.03 -17.52
CA ILE A 249 8.36 -10.13 -17.22
C ILE A 249 9.11 -11.44 -16.94
N GLN A 250 10.12 -11.77 -17.75
CA GLN A 250 10.93 -12.98 -17.56
C GLN A 250 11.76 -12.96 -16.27
N ASP A 251 12.12 -11.77 -15.77
CA ASP A 251 12.97 -11.54 -14.59
C ASP A 251 12.16 -11.07 -13.35
N HIS A 252 10.88 -11.39 -13.28
CA HIS A 252 10.00 -10.95 -12.20
C HIS A 252 9.31 -12.13 -11.51
N TYR A 253 9.37 -12.21 -10.18
CA TYR A 253 8.86 -13.35 -9.41
C TYR A 253 7.37 -13.64 -9.64
N THR A 254 6.52 -12.61 -9.66
CA THR A 254 5.08 -12.78 -9.97
C THR A 254 4.76 -13.02 -11.44
N LEU A 255 5.55 -12.47 -12.39
CA LEU A 255 5.17 -12.43 -13.81
C LEU A 255 5.80 -13.55 -14.63
N ALA A 256 7.00 -14.01 -14.26
CA ALA A 256 7.67 -15.11 -14.95
C ALA A 256 6.83 -16.41 -14.94
N PRO A 257 6.16 -16.79 -13.83
CA PRO A 257 5.28 -17.97 -13.82
C PRO A 257 4.15 -17.92 -14.84
N LEU A 258 3.61 -16.73 -15.15
CA LEU A 258 2.53 -16.55 -16.14
C LEU A 258 2.94 -16.97 -17.55
N ILE A 259 4.24 -16.97 -17.85
CA ILE A 259 4.78 -17.42 -19.13
C ILE A 259 5.53 -18.76 -19.01
N GLY A 260 5.35 -19.49 -17.90
CA GLY A 260 5.98 -20.78 -17.66
C GLY A 260 7.48 -20.73 -17.37
N LEU A 261 7.97 -19.60 -16.86
CA LEU A 261 9.32 -19.45 -16.32
C LEU A 261 9.29 -19.34 -14.79
N TYR A 262 10.45 -19.51 -14.17
CA TYR A 262 10.63 -19.26 -12.74
C TYR A 262 11.88 -18.45 -12.51
N LYS A 263 11.78 -17.46 -11.62
CA LYS A 263 12.94 -16.73 -11.11
C LYS A 263 13.48 -17.43 -9.86
N PRO A 264 14.76 -17.85 -9.83
CA PRO A 264 15.35 -18.48 -8.65
C PRO A 264 15.30 -17.57 -7.42
N LEU A 265 15.20 -18.17 -6.23
CA LEU A 265 15.31 -17.44 -4.97
C LEU A 265 16.71 -16.87 -4.78
N ALA A 266 16.81 -15.77 -4.05
CA ALA A 266 18.07 -15.09 -3.80
C ALA A 266 18.81 -15.74 -2.63
N GLY A 267 20.05 -16.19 -2.86
CA GLY A 267 20.95 -16.71 -1.83
C GLY A 267 20.67 -18.14 -1.32
N ILE A 268 19.55 -18.75 -1.73
CA ILE A 268 19.15 -20.08 -1.27
C ILE A 268 18.57 -20.91 -2.42
N ASP A 269 19.04 -22.15 -2.57
CA ASP A 269 18.45 -23.09 -3.52
C ASP A 269 17.30 -23.89 -2.88
N ILE A 270 16.45 -24.46 -3.73
CA ILE A 270 15.23 -25.16 -3.29
C ILE A 270 15.56 -26.41 -2.45
N PRO A 271 16.51 -27.30 -2.83
CA PRO A 271 16.88 -28.43 -1.99
C PRO A 271 17.33 -28.03 -0.59
N LEU A 272 18.22 -27.04 -0.48
CA LEU A 272 18.70 -26.53 0.79
C LEU A 272 17.57 -25.93 1.63
N LEU A 273 16.64 -25.20 1.00
CA LEU A 273 15.50 -24.65 1.71
C LEU A 273 14.62 -25.75 2.31
N ILE A 274 14.39 -26.83 1.57
CA ILE A 274 13.62 -27.99 2.06
C ILE A 274 14.35 -28.63 3.25
N ASP A 275 15.68 -28.81 3.19
CA ASP A 275 16.46 -29.36 4.29
C ASP A 275 16.37 -28.48 5.55
N ILE A 276 16.42 -27.15 5.40
CA ILE A 276 16.24 -26.20 6.51
C ILE A 276 14.84 -26.34 7.11
N CYS A 277 13.79 -26.47 6.29
CA CYS A 277 12.42 -26.64 6.76
C CYS A 277 12.23 -27.98 7.49
N ASP A 278 12.82 -29.06 6.97
CA ASP A 278 12.77 -30.37 7.61
C ASP A 278 13.38 -30.34 9.01
N ILE A 279 14.56 -29.71 9.13
CA ILE A 279 15.23 -29.55 10.41
C ILE A 279 14.37 -28.67 11.33
N TRP A 280 13.81 -27.57 10.85
CA TRP A 280 12.94 -26.72 11.66
C TRP A 280 11.74 -27.49 12.23
N VAL A 281 11.06 -28.28 11.40
CA VAL A 281 9.90 -29.09 11.83
C VAL A 281 10.29 -30.18 12.83
N GLU A 282 11.49 -30.76 12.73
CA GLU A 282 12.01 -31.72 13.72
C GLU A 282 12.13 -31.07 15.11
N PHE A 283 12.49 -29.80 15.19
CA PHE A 283 12.65 -29.08 16.46
C PHE A 283 11.39 -28.34 16.93
N ASN A 284 10.36 -28.29 16.09
CA ASN A 284 9.08 -27.64 16.37
C ASN A 284 7.93 -28.59 15.99
N GLU A 285 7.95 -29.81 16.54
CA GLU A 285 6.94 -30.84 16.24
C GLU A 285 5.52 -30.43 16.68
N ASP A 286 5.43 -29.45 17.59
CA ASP A 286 4.18 -28.85 18.06
C ASP A 286 3.36 -28.24 16.92
N ILE A 287 4.00 -27.80 15.82
CA ILE A 287 3.29 -27.31 14.62
C ILE A 287 2.39 -28.38 13.97
N LYS A 288 2.61 -29.67 14.26
CA LYS A 288 1.79 -30.78 13.75
C LYS A 288 0.56 -31.07 14.61
N ASN A 289 0.49 -30.50 15.80
CA ASN A 289 -0.59 -30.76 16.75
C ASN A 289 -1.61 -29.61 16.67
N SER A 290 -2.85 -29.91 16.26
CA SER A 290 -3.88 -28.87 16.12
C SER A 290 -4.34 -28.29 17.46
N ASP A 291 -4.22 -29.05 18.55
CA ASP A 291 -4.75 -28.71 19.87
C ASP A 291 -4.01 -29.49 20.96
N SER A 292 -3.08 -28.85 21.65
CA SER A 292 -2.67 -29.34 22.96
C SER A 292 -2.24 -28.17 23.83
N GLU A 293 -3.04 -27.85 24.84
CA GLU A 293 -2.55 -27.07 25.98
C GLU A 293 -1.40 -27.87 26.60
N PRO A 294 -0.21 -27.28 26.78
CA PRO A 294 0.86 -27.96 27.49
C PRO A 294 0.51 -27.95 28.98
N GLU A 295 -0.08 -29.05 29.47
CA GLU A 295 0.04 -29.41 30.88
C GLU A 295 1.51 -29.80 31.13
N SER A 296 2.33 -28.83 31.52
CA SER A 296 3.70 -29.10 31.93
C SER A 296 3.99 -28.55 33.33
N THR A 297 4.41 -29.44 34.21
CA THR A 297 4.88 -29.15 35.58
C THR A 297 6.39 -28.91 35.62
N ILE A 298 6.95 -28.36 34.54
CA ILE A 298 8.40 -28.18 34.36
C ILE A 298 8.80 -26.80 34.90
N THR A 299 9.96 -26.70 35.54
CA THR A 299 10.45 -25.39 36.00
C THR A 299 10.94 -24.54 34.83
N TYR A 300 10.84 -23.21 34.94
CA TYR A 300 11.38 -22.29 33.93
C TYR A 300 12.86 -22.54 33.59
N ALA A 301 13.68 -22.96 34.57
CA ALA A 301 15.09 -23.23 34.37
C ALA A 301 15.34 -24.50 33.54
N GLU A 302 14.52 -25.54 33.73
CA GLU A 302 14.56 -26.77 32.94
C GLU A 302 14.09 -26.51 31.51
N LEU A 303 13.01 -25.75 31.33
CA LEU A 303 12.53 -25.33 30.01
C LEU A 303 13.61 -24.57 29.22
N ILE A 304 14.28 -23.58 29.84
CA ILE A 304 15.37 -22.84 29.20
C ILE A 304 16.52 -23.77 28.80
N ARG A 305 16.88 -24.74 29.67
CA ARG A 305 17.95 -25.69 29.37
C ARG A 305 17.58 -26.58 28.19
N GLU A 306 16.35 -27.10 28.14
CA GLU A 306 15.86 -27.92 27.03
C GLU A 306 15.89 -27.16 25.72
N VAL A 307 15.40 -25.91 25.71
CA VAL A 307 15.44 -25.02 24.54
C VAL A 307 16.88 -24.78 24.06
N LEU A 308 17.83 -24.52 24.96
CA LEU A 308 19.23 -24.32 24.58
C LEU A 308 19.86 -25.58 23.99
N ILE A 309 19.56 -26.76 24.54
CA ILE A 309 20.05 -28.05 24.01
C ILE A 309 19.49 -28.31 22.61
N GLN A 310 18.19 -28.09 22.41
CA GLN A 310 17.55 -28.21 21.09
C GLN A 310 18.17 -27.23 20.09
N ARG A 311 18.39 -25.98 20.51
CA ARG A 311 19.04 -24.94 19.69
C ARG A 311 20.47 -25.31 19.27
N ASP A 312 21.27 -25.87 20.17
CA ASP A 312 22.62 -26.37 19.86
C ASP A 312 22.57 -27.58 18.90
N SER A 313 21.61 -28.48 19.11
CA SER A 313 21.40 -29.65 18.24
C SER A 313 21.00 -29.25 16.83
N ALA A 314 20.05 -28.33 16.67
CA ALA A 314 19.63 -27.79 15.38
C ALA A 314 20.81 -27.13 14.65
N TRP A 315 21.55 -26.27 15.35
CA TRP A 315 22.74 -25.64 14.78
C TRP A 315 23.79 -26.66 14.32
N SER A 316 24.00 -27.74 15.07
CA SER A 316 24.99 -28.76 14.69
C SER A 316 24.70 -29.42 13.34
N LYS A 317 23.42 -29.55 12.98
CA LYS A 317 22.96 -30.06 11.68
C LYS A 317 23.05 -29.01 10.57
N LEU A 318 22.84 -27.74 10.92
CA LEU A 318 22.73 -26.64 9.96
C LEU A 318 24.07 -25.94 9.66
N GLN A 319 25.04 -25.94 10.58
CA GLN A 319 26.26 -25.13 10.51
C GLN A 319 27.06 -25.29 9.21
N HIS A 320 27.00 -26.46 8.57
CA HIS A 320 27.72 -26.74 7.32
C HIS A 320 27.01 -26.18 6.08
N LEU A 321 25.73 -25.85 6.22
CA LEU A 321 24.87 -25.32 5.16
C LEU A 321 24.80 -23.79 5.18
N VAL A 322 25.18 -23.17 6.30
CA VAL A 322 25.00 -21.73 6.53
C VAL A 322 26.19 -20.96 5.98
N THR A 323 25.98 -20.31 4.84
CA THR A 323 26.87 -19.25 4.32
C THR A 323 26.23 -17.87 4.53
N PRO A 324 26.98 -16.76 4.37
CA PRO A 324 26.41 -15.42 4.38
C PRO A 324 25.25 -15.25 3.40
N GLU A 325 25.35 -15.85 2.20
CA GLU A 325 24.31 -15.82 1.17
C GLU A 325 23.06 -16.57 1.60
N VAL A 326 23.22 -17.77 2.18
CA VAL A 326 22.09 -18.57 2.68
C VAL A 326 21.40 -17.84 3.83
N ASN A 327 22.17 -17.27 4.75
CA ASN A 327 21.66 -16.51 5.87
C ASN A 327 20.87 -15.27 5.41
N ALA A 328 21.42 -14.51 4.46
CA ALA A 328 20.75 -13.36 3.85
C ALA A 328 19.48 -13.78 3.09
N GLY A 329 19.52 -14.88 2.36
CA GLY A 329 18.38 -15.44 1.65
C GLY A 329 17.24 -15.82 2.59
N LEU A 330 17.58 -16.43 3.73
CA LEU A 330 16.60 -16.80 4.75
C LEU A 330 15.98 -15.58 5.44
N HIS A 331 16.79 -14.57 5.77
CA HIS A 331 16.29 -13.30 6.30
C HIS A 331 15.36 -12.62 5.32
N ALA A 332 15.75 -12.53 4.04
CA ALA A 332 14.92 -11.92 3.01
C ALA A 332 13.58 -12.65 2.86
N LEU A 333 13.57 -13.98 2.86
CA LEU A 333 12.32 -14.76 2.81
C LEU A 333 11.45 -14.53 4.05
N PHE A 334 12.03 -14.52 5.25
CA PHE A 334 11.26 -14.33 6.47
C PHE A 334 10.65 -12.93 6.59
N TYR A 335 11.44 -11.89 6.29
CA TYR A 335 11.00 -10.50 6.44
C TYR A 335 10.16 -10.00 5.25
N PHE A 336 10.28 -10.61 4.07
CA PHE A 336 9.41 -10.30 2.93
C PHE A 336 7.92 -10.59 3.22
N ALA A 337 7.64 -11.58 4.08
CA ALA A 337 6.26 -11.93 4.43
C ALA A 337 5.48 -10.82 5.16
N TYR A 338 6.18 -9.81 5.72
CA TYR A 338 5.53 -8.66 6.35
C TYR A 338 4.93 -7.68 5.34
N ASP A 339 5.49 -7.62 4.12
CA ASP A 339 4.97 -6.79 3.03
C ASP A 339 5.34 -7.41 1.68
N TYR A 340 4.43 -8.23 1.16
CA TYR A 340 4.55 -8.89 -0.13
C TYR A 340 3.77 -8.17 -1.24
N ALA A 341 3.35 -6.92 -1.05
CA ALA A 341 2.63 -6.15 -2.07
C ALA A 341 3.46 -6.00 -3.37
N PHE A 342 4.78 -5.90 -3.23
CA PHE A 342 5.73 -5.76 -4.33
C PHE A 342 6.88 -6.77 -4.21
N THR A 343 6.85 -7.83 -5.01
CA THR A 343 7.91 -8.86 -5.01
C THR A 343 9.29 -8.34 -5.35
N GLU A 344 9.39 -7.18 -6.00
CA GLU A 344 10.64 -6.48 -6.28
C GLU A 344 11.40 -6.11 -5.00
N TYR A 345 10.68 -5.90 -3.89
CA TYR A 345 11.26 -5.60 -2.58
C TYR A 345 12.11 -6.74 -2.01
N TYR A 346 11.80 -8.00 -2.37
CA TYR A 346 12.54 -9.17 -1.90
C TYR A 346 14.03 -9.13 -2.25
N GLU A 347 14.39 -8.68 -3.46
CA GLU A 347 15.80 -8.60 -3.88
C GLU A 347 16.54 -7.48 -3.12
N SER A 348 15.85 -6.39 -2.82
CA SER A 348 16.38 -5.29 -2.00
C SER A 348 16.62 -5.73 -0.56
N LEU A 349 15.70 -6.50 0.03
CA LEU A 349 15.88 -7.12 1.34
C LEU A 349 17.11 -8.04 1.36
N TYR A 350 17.22 -8.93 0.37
CA TYR A 350 18.37 -9.82 0.25
C TYR A 350 19.68 -9.04 0.15
N ALA A 351 19.74 -8.02 -0.71
CA ALA A 351 20.95 -7.21 -0.87
C ALA A 351 21.34 -6.49 0.43
N GLY A 352 20.37 -5.94 1.16
CA GLY A 352 20.57 -5.28 2.45
C GLY A 352 21.13 -6.24 3.50
N TYR A 353 20.48 -7.38 3.71
CA TYR A 353 20.94 -8.39 4.68
C TYR A 353 22.29 -8.99 4.28
N LEU A 354 22.54 -9.25 3.00
CA LEU A 354 23.83 -9.75 2.56
C LEU A 354 24.96 -8.77 2.89
N GLN A 355 24.72 -7.47 2.72
CA GLN A 355 25.69 -6.44 3.08
C GLN A 355 25.93 -6.38 4.59
N GLU A 356 24.87 -6.40 5.39
CA GLU A 356 24.92 -6.41 6.86
C GLU A 356 25.69 -7.62 7.38
N ILE A 357 25.29 -8.82 6.97
CA ILE A 357 25.90 -10.09 7.38
C ILE A 357 27.37 -10.12 6.99
N ARG A 358 27.72 -9.69 5.77
CA ARG A 358 29.13 -9.63 5.33
C ARG A 358 29.97 -8.65 6.14
N GLY A 359 29.38 -7.54 6.59
CA GLY A 359 30.04 -6.59 7.47
C GLY A 359 30.36 -7.16 8.85
N GLU A 360 29.58 -8.14 9.31
CA GLU A 360 29.77 -8.78 10.62
C GLU A 360 30.67 -10.03 10.60
N ILE A 361 31.06 -10.53 9.42
CA ILE A 361 31.96 -11.70 9.30
C ILE A 361 33.29 -11.45 10.02
N ASP A 362 33.75 -10.20 10.10
CA ASP A 362 34.95 -9.80 10.83
C ASP A 362 34.85 -10.04 12.36
N HIS A 363 33.65 -10.30 12.89
CA HIS A 363 33.40 -10.65 14.29
C HIS A 363 33.39 -12.17 14.57
N GLY A 364 33.59 -13.01 13.55
CA GLY A 364 33.80 -14.46 13.68
C GLY A 364 32.54 -15.33 13.53
N GLN A 365 32.72 -16.67 13.53
CA GLN A 365 31.65 -17.65 13.26
C GLN A 365 30.47 -17.62 14.24
N GLN A 366 30.67 -17.09 15.45
CA GLN A 366 29.59 -16.95 16.44
C GLN A 366 28.53 -15.95 16.01
N SER A 367 28.90 -14.85 15.34
CA SER A 367 27.94 -13.85 14.83
C SER A 367 27.03 -14.45 13.75
N ILE A 368 27.60 -15.21 12.80
CA ILE A 368 26.83 -15.89 11.74
C ILE A 368 25.79 -16.84 12.34
N ARG A 369 26.17 -17.59 13.38
CA ARG A 369 25.25 -18.45 14.12
C ARG A 369 24.10 -17.65 14.73
N GLU A 370 24.41 -16.58 15.46
CA GLU A 370 23.42 -15.79 16.18
C GLU A 370 22.40 -15.15 15.23
N GLN A 371 22.85 -14.62 14.10
CA GLN A 371 21.98 -14.08 13.06
C GLN A 371 21.08 -15.15 12.44
N PHE A 372 21.64 -16.28 12.01
CA PHE A 372 20.83 -17.35 11.40
C PHE A 372 19.77 -17.84 12.38
N MET A 373 20.17 -18.09 13.62
CA MET A 373 19.26 -18.57 14.66
C MET A 373 18.23 -17.52 15.07
N HIS A 374 18.50 -16.21 14.94
CA HIS A 374 17.51 -15.16 15.23
C HIS A 374 16.25 -15.30 14.39
N VAL A 375 16.38 -15.70 13.11
CA VAL A 375 15.24 -15.96 12.23
C VAL A 375 14.71 -17.38 12.42
N PHE A 376 15.59 -18.37 12.48
CA PHE A 376 15.21 -19.78 12.60
C PHE A 376 14.44 -20.08 13.90
N ASP A 377 14.78 -19.43 15.02
CA ASP A 377 14.13 -19.65 16.32
C ASP A 377 12.75 -18.98 16.44
N LYS A 378 12.28 -18.28 15.39
CA LYS A 378 10.96 -17.64 15.41
C LYS A 378 9.83 -18.66 15.27
N THR A 379 8.81 -18.56 16.12
CA THR A 379 7.64 -19.45 16.07
C THR A 379 6.81 -19.31 14.78
N ASN A 380 6.85 -18.14 14.14
CA ASN A 380 6.19 -17.87 12.85
C ASN A 380 7.13 -18.06 11.65
N PHE A 381 8.31 -18.67 11.84
CA PHE A 381 9.30 -18.88 10.78
C PHE A 381 8.69 -19.58 9.56
N LEU A 382 8.03 -20.72 9.77
CA LEU A 382 7.47 -21.50 8.67
C LEU A 382 6.27 -20.80 8.03
N HIS A 383 5.43 -20.10 8.81
CA HIS A 383 4.34 -19.28 8.27
C HIS A 383 4.86 -18.25 7.26
N HIS A 384 5.86 -17.47 7.67
CA HIS A 384 6.42 -16.41 6.85
C HIS A 384 7.13 -16.99 5.62
N LEU A 385 7.89 -18.08 5.81
CA LEU A 385 8.57 -18.72 4.70
C LEU A 385 7.59 -19.24 3.63
N MET A 386 6.52 -19.91 4.05
CA MET A 386 5.51 -20.40 3.11
C MET A 386 4.81 -19.25 2.40
N GLN A 387 4.38 -18.19 3.11
CA GLN A 387 3.79 -16.99 2.48
C GLN A 387 4.71 -16.38 1.41
N SER A 388 5.99 -16.26 1.72
CA SER A 388 7.00 -15.75 0.78
C SER A 388 7.17 -16.66 -0.44
N LEU A 389 7.19 -17.98 -0.27
CA LEU A 389 7.24 -18.90 -1.41
C LEU A 389 6.02 -18.77 -2.32
N TYR A 390 4.82 -18.66 -1.76
CA TYR A 390 3.60 -18.42 -2.55
C TYR A 390 3.66 -17.11 -3.33
N ALA A 391 4.04 -16.02 -2.66
CA ALA A 391 4.13 -14.68 -3.26
C ALA A 391 5.22 -14.60 -4.35
N LEU A 392 6.34 -15.30 -4.16
CA LEU A 392 7.48 -15.31 -5.10
C LEU A 392 7.32 -16.31 -6.25
N GLY A 393 6.17 -16.98 -6.38
CA GLY A 393 5.90 -17.91 -7.47
C GLY A 393 6.45 -19.32 -7.29
N HIS A 394 6.89 -19.68 -6.07
CA HIS A 394 7.42 -20.99 -5.68
C HIS A 394 6.37 -21.87 -4.98
N ARG A 395 5.13 -21.82 -5.50
CA ARG A 395 3.95 -22.51 -4.92
C ARG A 395 4.13 -24.02 -4.80
N ILE A 396 4.70 -24.65 -5.81
CA ILE A 396 4.96 -26.11 -5.83
C ILE A 396 5.87 -26.50 -4.66
N THR A 397 6.92 -25.72 -4.41
CA THR A 397 7.84 -25.95 -3.28
C THR A 397 7.11 -25.78 -1.94
N ALA A 398 6.29 -24.74 -1.80
CA ALA A 398 5.51 -24.52 -0.57
C ALA A 398 4.56 -25.70 -0.29
N GLU A 399 3.79 -26.14 -1.30
CA GLU A 399 2.89 -27.28 -1.17
C GLU A 399 3.64 -28.59 -0.90
N GLN A 400 4.82 -28.78 -1.49
CA GLN A 400 5.67 -29.94 -1.21
C GLN A 400 6.08 -29.98 0.26
N ILE A 401 6.53 -28.85 0.83
CA ILE A 401 6.93 -28.76 2.24
C ILE A 401 5.72 -29.02 3.15
N ILE A 402 4.59 -28.38 2.86
CA ILE A 402 3.35 -28.53 3.64
C ILE A 402 2.86 -29.97 3.64
N ALA A 403 2.80 -30.61 2.45
CA ALA A 403 2.32 -31.98 2.31
C ALA A 403 3.27 -33.01 2.92
N LYS A 404 4.59 -32.79 2.81
CA LYS A 404 5.62 -33.68 3.37
C LYS A 404 5.51 -33.83 4.89
N HIS A 405 5.15 -32.74 5.58
CA HIS A 405 5.10 -32.69 7.04
C HIS A 405 3.68 -32.80 7.63
N ASP A 406 2.64 -32.86 6.78
CA ASP A 406 1.23 -32.89 7.17
C ASP A 406 0.78 -31.71 8.04
N ILE A 407 1.21 -30.50 7.67
CA ILE A 407 1.07 -29.27 8.46
C ILE A 407 0.09 -28.26 7.83
N ALA A 408 -0.75 -28.67 6.87
CA ALA A 408 -1.68 -27.75 6.20
C ALA A 408 -2.63 -27.04 7.19
N HIS A 409 -3.03 -27.73 8.26
CA HIS A 409 -3.92 -27.21 9.30
C HIS A 409 -3.30 -26.06 10.12
N ALA A 410 -1.96 -25.93 10.16
CA ALA A 410 -1.27 -24.88 10.89
C ALA A 410 -1.39 -23.50 10.23
N PHE A 411 -1.86 -23.43 8.98
CA PHE A 411 -1.87 -22.22 8.16
C PHE A 411 -3.30 -21.76 7.84
N HIS A 412 -3.88 -20.95 8.73
CA HIS A 412 -5.24 -20.39 8.55
C HIS A 412 -5.42 -19.56 7.27
N TRP A 413 -4.32 -19.06 6.69
CA TRP A 413 -4.31 -18.25 5.46
C TRP A 413 -4.09 -19.08 4.18
N LEU A 414 -3.88 -20.39 4.29
CA LEU A 414 -3.44 -21.26 3.17
C LEU A 414 -4.43 -21.29 2.02
N ASP A 415 -5.73 -21.36 2.30
CA ASP A 415 -6.76 -21.39 1.25
C ASP A 415 -6.79 -20.06 0.46
N ASN A 416 -6.61 -18.93 1.14
CA ASN A 416 -6.47 -17.62 0.49
C ASN A 416 -5.18 -17.51 -0.33
N ALA A 417 -4.09 -18.15 0.11
CA ALA A 417 -2.85 -18.21 -0.68
C ALA A 417 -3.01 -19.07 -1.94
N ARG A 418 -3.70 -20.21 -1.82
CA ARG A 418 -4.02 -21.12 -2.93
C ARG A 418 -4.90 -20.44 -3.97
N SER A 419 -5.98 -19.78 -3.55
CA SER A 419 -6.86 -19.01 -4.43
C SER A 419 -6.17 -17.77 -5.05
N GLY A 420 -5.07 -17.32 -4.44
CA GLY A 420 -4.35 -16.12 -4.84
C GLY A 420 -4.89 -14.83 -4.20
N GLU A 421 -6.02 -14.90 -3.51
CA GLU A 421 -6.67 -13.78 -2.81
C GLU A 421 -5.72 -13.10 -1.81
N LEU A 422 -4.88 -13.87 -1.11
CA LEU A 422 -3.94 -13.35 -0.13
C LEU A 422 -2.98 -12.31 -0.72
N PHE A 423 -2.65 -12.42 -2.01
CA PHE A 423 -1.66 -11.57 -2.68
C PHE A 423 -2.28 -10.60 -3.67
N MET A 424 -3.62 -10.46 -3.66
CA MET A 424 -4.30 -9.57 -4.59
C MET A 424 -4.06 -8.11 -4.21
N PRO A 425 -3.58 -7.27 -5.14
CA PRO A 425 -3.58 -5.82 -4.95
C PRO A 425 -5.00 -5.31 -4.71
N PRO A 426 -5.16 -4.18 -3.99
CA PRO A 426 -6.47 -3.60 -3.77
C PRO A 426 -7.13 -3.16 -5.08
N ASP A 427 -8.46 -3.20 -5.15
CA ASP A 427 -9.23 -2.90 -6.37
C ASP A 427 -8.88 -1.55 -7.02
N PHE A 428 -8.62 -0.53 -6.21
CA PHE A 428 -8.26 0.81 -6.70
C PHE A 428 -6.91 0.86 -7.42
N ALA A 429 -6.03 -0.13 -7.20
CA ALA A 429 -4.76 -0.25 -7.90
C ALA A 429 -4.93 -0.77 -9.35
N GLN A 430 -6.13 -1.26 -9.71
CA GLN A 430 -6.53 -1.63 -11.07
C GLN A 430 -5.61 -2.67 -11.71
N TYR A 431 -5.30 -3.72 -10.96
CA TYR A 431 -4.62 -4.92 -11.44
C TYR A 431 -5.63 -5.96 -11.96
N PRO A 432 -5.20 -6.97 -12.74
CA PRO A 432 -6.07 -8.09 -13.13
C PRO A 432 -6.62 -8.84 -11.91
N THR A 433 -7.88 -9.29 -11.94
CA THR A 433 -8.56 -9.96 -10.81
C THR A 433 -8.03 -11.35 -10.44
N GLU A 434 -7.14 -11.92 -11.26
CA GLU A 434 -6.60 -13.28 -11.12
C GLU A 434 -5.13 -13.27 -11.52
N ILE A 435 -4.25 -12.73 -10.67
CA ILE A 435 -2.81 -12.68 -10.97
C ILE A 435 -2.16 -14.05 -10.76
N LEU A 436 -2.67 -14.82 -9.80
CA LEU A 436 -2.04 -16.06 -9.35
C LEU A 436 -2.97 -17.29 -9.41
N ALA A 437 -4.23 -17.09 -9.81
CA ALA A 437 -5.14 -18.20 -10.06
C ALA A 437 -4.79 -18.81 -11.43
N ASP A 438 -4.59 -20.13 -11.41
CA ASP A 438 -4.36 -21.00 -12.56
C ASP A 438 -3.06 -20.81 -13.35
N ASN A 439 -2.06 -21.60 -12.95
CA ASN A 439 -1.17 -22.31 -13.86
C ASN A 439 -0.57 -23.51 -13.09
N TYR A 440 -1.37 -24.57 -12.92
CA TYR A 440 -1.06 -26.00 -13.17
C TYR A 440 -2.22 -26.87 -12.73
#